data_AF-E6W1G4-F1
#
_entry.id   AF-E6W1G4-F1
#
_cell.length_a   1.000
_cell.length_b   1.000
_cell.length_c   1.000
_cell.angle_alpha   90.00
_cell.angle_beta   90.00
_cell.angle_gamma   90.00
#
_symmetry.space_group_name_H-M   'P 1'
#
loop_
_entity.id
_entity.type
_entity.pdbx_description
1 polymer ?
#
loop_
_entity_poly.entity_id
_entity_poly.type
_entity_poly.pdbx_seq_one_letter_code
_entity_poly.pdbx_strand_id
1 'polypeptide(L)'
;MQKFPWILTLLTIMFLAATAHGGEMKPPPIEPIRIEDPALIEALERAQQENLRQNDGDASISSVQGYWSRSSSGTTVYTAKQQYFVGPLMPLTYVPPQAMVSHADYHYSSTLNDWDWYFEAYLAFQHYWDGLWYMIPLPAHQGTLQNLSVYDFMAGNGALFVYMVNALVEGAPLYNPPVVNNNSVTVYYTFWPENIN
;
A
#
# COMPACT_ATOMS: atom_id res chain seq x y z
N MET A 1 33.85 58.81 -2.66
CA MET A 1 33.12 57.93 -3.59
C MET A 1 33.13 56.52 -3.03
N GLN A 2 31.97 56.03 -2.58
CA GLN A 2 31.72 54.64 -2.17
C GLN A 2 31.86 53.69 -3.36
N LYS A 3 32.50 52.53 -3.16
CA LYS A 3 32.22 51.30 -3.90
C LYS A 3 31.97 50.20 -2.88
N PHE A 4 30.88 49.49 -3.11
CA PHE A 4 30.16 48.63 -2.17
C PHE A 4 30.78 47.22 -2.02
N PRO A 5 30.87 46.63 -0.81
CA PRO A 5 31.29 45.23 -0.63
C PRO A 5 30.16 44.33 -0.07
N TRP A 6 28.91 44.45 -0.54
CA TRP A 6 27.80 43.62 -0.03
C TRP A 6 27.56 42.29 -0.78
N ILE A 7 28.22 42.07 -1.93
CA ILE A 7 28.01 40.82 -2.70
C ILE A 7 28.76 39.62 -2.10
N LEU A 8 29.78 39.84 -1.27
CA LEU A 8 30.59 38.75 -0.69
C LEU A 8 30.08 38.20 0.64
N THR A 9 29.05 38.81 1.25
CA THR A 9 28.50 38.33 2.53
C THR A 9 27.30 37.38 2.37
N LEU A 10 26.79 37.18 1.15
CA LEU A 10 25.66 36.28 0.87
C LEU A 10 26.08 34.82 0.60
N LEU A 11 27.35 34.54 0.29
CA LEU A 11 27.80 33.16 0.04
C LEU A 11 28.21 32.38 1.31
N THR A 12 28.49 33.07 2.43
CA THR A 12 29.05 32.42 3.63
C THR A 12 27.98 31.89 4.60
N ILE A 13 26.71 32.29 4.45
CA ILE A 13 25.60 31.81 5.32
C ILE A 13 24.92 30.54 4.76
N MET A 14 25.12 30.19 3.48
CA MET A 14 24.57 28.93 2.94
C MET A 14 25.31 27.66 3.41
N PHE A 15 26.42 27.78 4.15
CA PHE A 15 27.19 26.63 4.63
C PHE A 15 27.01 26.31 6.13
N LEU A 16 26.17 27.03 6.88
CA LEU A 16 26.07 26.79 8.33
C LEU A 16 24.71 27.09 8.98
N ALA A 17 23.60 26.77 8.32
CA ALA A 17 22.27 26.85 8.92
C ALA A 17 21.30 25.80 8.34
N ALA A 18 21.52 24.52 8.63
CA ALA A 18 20.45 23.52 8.76
C ALA A 18 20.94 22.18 9.36
N THR A 19 21.94 22.20 10.25
CA THR A 19 22.14 21.10 11.22
C THR A 19 21.37 21.45 12.49
N ALA A 20 20.05 21.29 12.46
CA ALA A 20 19.22 21.25 13.67
C ALA A 20 17.78 20.80 13.33
N HIS A 21 17.48 19.56 13.71
CA HIS A 21 16.16 19.07 14.09
C HIS A 21 15.14 18.80 12.99
N GLY A 22 15.35 17.68 12.31
CA GLY A 22 14.29 16.69 12.16
C GLY A 22 14.85 15.37 12.69
N GLY A 23 14.69 15.10 13.99
CA GLY A 23 14.66 13.71 14.43
C GLY A 23 13.43 13.10 13.78
N GLU A 24 13.53 12.77 12.49
CA GLU A 24 12.64 11.80 11.89
C GLU A 24 12.90 10.54 12.71
N MET A 25 12.02 10.27 13.66
CA MET A 25 11.67 8.88 13.91
C MET A 25 11.40 8.32 12.52
N LYS A 26 12.40 7.63 11.95
CA LYS A 26 12.15 6.74 10.84
C LYS A 26 10.96 5.92 11.31
N PRO A 27 9.82 5.93 10.59
CA PRO A 27 8.82 4.90 10.84
C PRO A 27 9.58 3.56 10.85
N PRO A 28 9.24 2.64 11.75
CA PRO A 28 9.93 1.37 11.84
C PRO A 28 10.05 0.79 10.43
N PRO A 29 11.23 0.25 10.06
CA PRO A 29 11.45 -0.26 8.72
C PRO A 29 10.29 -1.22 8.37
N ILE A 30 9.54 -0.87 7.33
CA ILE A 30 8.60 -1.79 6.69
C ILE A 30 9.51 -2.79 5.99
N GLU A 31 9.77 -3.91 6.66
CA GLU A 31 10.50 -5.00 6.04
C GLU A 31 9.60 -5.58 4.94
N PRO A 32 10.02 -5.54 3.66
CA PRO A 32 9.32 -6.28 2.63
C PRO A 32 9.41 -7.75 3.01
N ILE A 33 8.28 -8.36 3.39
CA ILE A 33 8.18 -9.81 3.42
C ILE A 33 8.35 -10.25 1.97
N ARG A 34 9.55 -10.68 1.62
CA ARG A 34 9.69 -11.62 0.51
C ARG A 34 8.90 -12.83 0.95
N ILE A 35 7.79 -13.09 0.26
CA ILE A 35 7.03 -14.32 0.43
C ILE A 35 7.93 -15.44 -0.14
N GLU A 36 8.99 -15.78 0.57
CA GLU A 36 9.84 -16.95 0.35
C GLU A 36 9.46 -18.06 1.33
N ASP A 37 8.51 -17.80 2.26
CA ASP A 37 7.94 -18.82 3.13
C ASP A 37 6.97 -19.71 2.31
N PRO A 38 7.36 -20.94 1.98
CA PRO A 38 6.54 -21.82 1.16
C PRO A 38 5.21 -22.15 1.83
N ALA A 39 5.14 -22.10 3.17
CA ALA A 39 3.92 -22.35 3.91
C ALA A 39 2.89 -21.22 3.72
N LEU A 40 3.36 -19.97 3.56
CA LEU A 40 2.49 -18.82 3.32
C LEU A 40 1.99 -18.78 1.87
N ILE A 41 2.86 -19.08 0.89
CA ILE A 41 2.46 -19.24 -0.52
C ILE A 41 1.43 -20.36 -0.65
N GLU A 42 1.71 -21.52 -0.05
CA GLU A 42 0.83 -22.68 -0.13
C GLU A 42 -0.51 -22.42 0.58
N ALA A 43 -0.51 -21.70 1.70
CA ALA A 43 -1.75 -21.27 2.35
C ALA A 43 -2.55 -20.28 1.49
N LEU A 44 -1.88 -19.33 0.83
CA LEU A 44 -2.51 -18.37 -0.08
C LEU A 44 -3.07 -19.06 -1.33
N GLU A 45 -2.32 -19.95 -1.96
CA GLU A 45 -2.75 -20.73 -3.12
C GLU A 45 -3.92 -21.66 -2.78
N ARG A 46 -3.88 -22.33 -1.61
CA ARG A 46 -5.00 -23.15 -1.12
C ARG A 46 -6.24 -22.30 -0.82
N ALA A 47 -6.08 -21.12 -0.22
CA ALA A 47 -7.18 -20.21 0.04
C ALA A 47 -7.78 -19.64 -1.26
N GLN A 48 -6.96 -19.37 -2.27
CA GLN A 48 -7.42 -18.95 -3.59
C GLN A 48 -8.13 -20.08 -4.35
N GLN A 49 -7.60 -21.30 -4.32
CA GLN A 49 -8.25 -22.46 -4.95
C GLN A 49 -9.56 -22.83 -4.26
N GLU A 50 -9.63 -22.75 -2.93
CA GLU A 50 -10.87 -22.96 -2.18
C GLU A 50 -11.91 -21.87 -2.48
N ASN A 51 -11.49 -20.61 -2.68
CA ASN A 51 -12.37 -19.53 -3.15
C ASN A 51 -12.93 -19.75 -4.55
N LEU A 52 -12.13 -20.28 -5.49
CA LEU A 52 -12.62 -20.66 -6.81
C LEU A 52 -13.62 -21.82 -6.74
N ARG A 53 -13.47 -22.71 -5.75
CA ARG A 53 -14.39 -23.83 -5.51
C ARG A 53 -15.69 -23.40 -4.81
N GLN A 54 -15.66 -22.35 -4.00
CA GLN A 54 -16.83 -21.81 -3.29
C GLN A 54 -17.62 -20.78 -4.11
N ASN A 55 -17.08 -20.27 -5.22
CA ASN A 55 -17.83 -19.43 -6.16
C ASN A 55 -18.97 -20.14 -6.90
N ASP A 56 -19.10 -21.47 -6.79
CA ASP A 56 -20.28 -22.23 -7.22
C ASP A 56 -21.35 -22.37 -6.11
N GLY A 57 -21.11 -21.82 -4.92
CA GLY A 57 -22.00 -21.99 -3.77
C GLY A 57 -21.96 -20.81 -2.81
N ASP A 58 -22.61 -19.71 -3.19
CA ASP A 58 -23.36 -18.75 -2.36
C ASP A 58 -23.06 -18.69 -0.85
N ALA A 59 -21.78 -18.53 -0.48
CA ALA A 59 -21.32 -18.48 0.90
C ALA A 59 -20.85 -17.07 1.26
N SER A 60 -21.80 -16.27 1.77
CA SER A 60 -21.60 -15.30 2.85
C SER A 60 -20.90 -13.96 2.54
N ILE A 61 -21.43 -13.19 1.58
CA ILE A 61 -21.37 -11.70 1.63
C ILE A 61 -22.26 -11.14 2.79
N SER A 62 -23.05 -11.99 3.46
CA SER A 62 -24.13 -11.66 4.39
C SER A 62 -23.72 -11.13 5.78
N SER A 63 -22.44 -10.87 6.04
CA SER A 63 -21.96 -10.38 7.35
C SER A 63 -21.34 -8.99 7.33
N VAL A 64 -21.25 -8.32 6.16
CA VAL A 64 -20.70 -6.97 6.03
C VAL A 64 -21.53 -5.96 6.84
N GLN A 65 -20.87 -5.28 7.77
CA GLN A 65 -21.53 -4.33 8.69
C GLN A 65 -21.27 -2.87 8.29
N GLY A 66 -20.27 -2.61 7.46
CA GLY A 66 -20.03 -1.30 6.90
C GLY A 66 -19.00 -1.33 5.79
N TYR A 67 -18.83 -0.18 5.14
CA TYR A 67 -17.81 0.02 4.13
C TYR A 67 -17.36 1.48 4.11
N TRP A 68 -16.16 1.71 3.57
CA TRP A 68 -15.70 3.05 3.20
C TRP A 68 -14.98 2.99 1.85
N SER A 69 -14.97 4.10 1.11
CA SER A 69 -14.34 4.17 -0.21
C SER A 69 -13.52 5.42 -0.38
N ARG A 70 -12.31 5.32 -0.95
CA ARG A 70 -11.39 6.43 -1.17
C ARG A 70 -10.66 6.30 -2.49
N SER A 71 -10.24 7.45 -3.01
CA SER A 71 -9.37 7.55 -4.16
C SER A 71 -8.19 8.48 -3.87
N SER A 72 -7.08 8.23 -4.55
CA SER A 72 -5.91 9.11 -4.58
C SER A 72 -5.44 9.34 -6.01
N SER A 73 -4.73 10.45 -6.20
CA SER A 73 -3.85 10.63 -7.35
C SER A 73 -2.82 9.50 -7.41
N GLY A 74 -2.39 9.16 -8.61
CA GLY A 74 -1.35 8.17 -8.84
C GLY A 74 0.07 8.64 -8.50
N THR A 75 1.04 7.84 -8.93
CA THR A 75 2.47 8.02 -8.67
C THR A 75 3.28 7.54 -9.87
N THR A 76 4.53 7.96 -9.98
CA THR A 76 5.47 7.50 -11.00
C THR A 76 6.55 6.65 -10.37
N VAL A 77 6.81 5.46 -10.92
CA VAL A 77 7.85 4.56 -10.44
C VAL A 77 9.13 4.85 -11.20
N TYR A 78 10.10 5.52 -10.57
CA TYR A 78 11.32 5.97 -11.23
C TYR A 78 12.46 4.95 -11.18
N THR A 79 12.44 4.05 -10.20
CA THR A 79 13.58 3.20 -9.87
C THR A 79 13.15 1.74 -9.75
N ALA A 80 13.95 0.84 -10.32
CA ALA A 80 13.78 -0.61 -10.18
C ALA A 80 13.93 -1.07 -8.72
N LYS A 81 13.08 -2.02 -8.31
CA LYS A 81 13.04 -2.63 -6.96
C LYS A 81 12.85 -1.64 -5.80
N GLN A 82 12.45 -0.41 -6.11
CA GLN A 82 12.03 0.56 -5.12
C GLN A 82 10.51 0.55 -4.99
N GLN A 83 10.01 0.56 -3.76
CA GLN A 83 8.59 0.64 -3.47
C GLN A 83 8.11 2.09 -3.48
N TYR A 84 7.00 2.33 -4.17
CA TYR A 84 6.33 3.62 -4.24
C TYR A 84 4.95 3.50 -3.60
N PHE A 85 4.77 4.21 -2.51
CA PHE A 85 3.57 4.15 -1.68
C PHE A 85 2.58 5.26 -2.07
N VAL A 86 1.30 4.92 -2.15
CA VAL A 86 0.20 5.88 -2.37
C VAL A 86 -0.87 5.69 -1.30
N GLY A 87 -0.93 6.63 -0.36
CA GLY A 87 -1.80 6.60 0.81
C GLY A 87 -1.06 6.96 2.11
N PRO A 88 -1.57 6.57 3.29
CA PRO A 88 -2.74 5.70 3.48
C PRO A 88 -4.05 6.40 3.11
N LEU A 89 -4.92 5.67 2.41
CA LEU A 89 -6.30 6.07 2.13
C LEU A 89 -7.16 5.78 3.36
N MET A 90 -7.65 6.84 4.01
CA MET A 90 -8.33 6.74 5.30
C MET A 90 -9.87 6.87 5.19
N PRO A 91 -10.65 6.17 6.03
CA PRO A 91 -12.07 6.46 6.20
C PRO A 91 -12.30 7.89 6.70
N LEU A 92 -13.43 8.51 6.32
CA LEU A 92 -13.86 9.86 6.78
C LEU A 92 -14.89 9.73 7.90
N THR A 93 -15.55 8.58 7.95
CA THR A 93 -16.46 8.21 9.02
C THR A 93 -15.68 7.41 10.04
N TYR A 94 -16.10 7.51 11.29
CA TYR A 94 -15.55 6.68 12.35
C TYR A 94 -15.72 5.20 11.98
N VAL A 95 -14.61 4.47 11.96
CA VAL A 95 -14.56 3.02 11.85
C VAL A 95 -14.08 2.51 13.21
N PRO A 96 -14.89 1.73 13.93
CA PRO A 96 -14.50 1.17 15.22
C PRO A 96 -13.16 0.39 15.13
N PRO A 97 -12.28 0.48 16.15
CA PRO A 97 -11.00 -0.24 16.15
C PRO A 97 -11.10 -1.77 15.97
N GLN A 98 -12.23 -2.35 16.34
CA GLN A 98 -12.54 -3.78 16.21
C GLN A 98 -13.09 -4.18 14.82
N ALA A 99 -13.22 -3.23 13.89
CA ALA A 99 -13.63 -3.52 12.52
C ALA A 99 -12.47 -4.15 11.74
N MET A 100 -12.68 -5.38 11.27
CA MET A 100 -11.74 -6.11 10.44
C MET A 100 -12.15 -6.04 8.97
N VAL A 101 -11.18 -5.94 8.07
CA VAL A 101 -11.42 -5.96 6.63
C VAL A 101 -11.96 -7.34 6.26
N SER A 102 -13.14 -7.38 5.64
CA SER A 102 -13.73 -8.61 5.09
C SER A 102 -13.25 -8.83 3.66
N HIS A 103 -13.38 -7.80 2.83
CA HIS A 103 -12.89 -7.77 1.46
C HIS A 103 -12.67 -6.33 1.02
N ALA A 104 -11.93 -6.17 -0.08
CA ALA A 104 -11.67 -4.86 -0.66
C ALA A 104 -11.77 -4.90 -2.17
N ASP A 105 -12.60 -4.03 -2.72
CA ASP A 105 -12.60 -3.74 -4.15
C ASP A 105 -11.54 -2.69 -4.43
N TYR A 106 -10.76 -2.91 -5.47
CA TYR A 106 -9.70 -2.00 -5.88
C TYR A 106 -9.77 -1.74 -7.37
N HIS A 107 -9.30 -0.55 -7.74
CA HIS A 107 -9.05 -0.18 -9.12
C HIS A 107 -7.90 0.82 -9.16
N TYR A 108 -6.95 0.61 -10.07
CA TYR A 108 -5.93 1.57 -10.42
C TYR A 108 -5.77 1.61 -11.94
N SER A 109 -5.35 2.75 -12.46
CA SER A 109 -5.06 2.91 -13.89
C SER A 109 -3.61 3.30 -14.07
N SER A 110 -2.90 2.66 -14.99
CA SER A 110 -1.49 2.96 -15.25
C SER A 110 -1.13 2.95 -16.73
N THR A 111 -0.06 3.65 -17.05
CA THR A 111 0.63 3.63 -18.34
C THR A 111 1.95 2.90 -18.12
N LEU A 112 2.02 1.63 -18.52
CA LEU A 112 3.11 0.73 -18.13
C LEU A 112 4.31 0.70 -19.09
N ASN A 113 4.17 1.27 -20.30
CA ASN A 113 5.22 1.27 -21.33
C ASN A 113 5.87 -0.13 -21.49
N ASP A 114 7.21 -0.18 -21.43
CA ASP A 114 8.01 -1.40 -21.58
C ASP A 114 8.05 -2.29 -20.33
N TRP A 115 7.38 -1.88 -19.24
CA TRP A 115 7.52 -2.46 -17.91
C TRP A 115 6.38 -3.38 -17.49
N ASP A 116 5.40 -3.65 -18.37
CA ASP A 116 4.18 -4.41 -18.06
C ASP A 116 4.47 -5.74 -17.34
N TRP A 117 5.44 -6.51 -17.84
CA TRP A 117 5.84 -7.81 -17.27
C TRP A 117 6.57 -7.74 -15.93
N TYR A 118 7.12 -6.57 -15.57
CA TYR A 118 7.89 -6.37 -14.34
C TYR A 118 7.15 -5.51 -13.33
N PHE A 119 6.00 -4.96 -13.71
CA PHE A 119 5.24 -4.07 -12.87
C PHE A 119 4.43 -4.87 -11.86
N GLU A 120 4.69 -4.63 -10.59
CA GLU A 120 4.00 -5.26 -9.48
C GLU A 120 3.19 -4.20 -8.72
N ALA A 121 1.93 -4.53 -8.47
CA ALA A 121 1.02 -3.71 -7.68
C ALA A 121 0.55 -4.51 -6.48
N TYR A 122 0.46 -3.83 -5.33
CA TYR A 122 0.00 -4.40 -4.08
C TYR A 122 -1.01 -3.47 -3.42
N LEU A 123 -1.93 -4.04 -2.67
CA LEU A 123 -2.73 -3.31 -1.69
C LEU A 123 -2.35 -3.79 -0.31
N ALA A 124 -1.94 -2.87 0.55
CA ALA A 124 -1.53 -3.18 1.91
C ALA A 124 -2.55 -2.72 2.93
N PHE A 125 -2.67 -3.51 4.00
CA PHE A 125 -3.47 -3.21 5.17
C PHE A 125 -2.64 -3.41 6.44
N GLN A 126 -2.99 -2.67 7.49
CA GLN A 126 -2.34 -2.85 8.78
C GLN A 126 -2.96 -4.01 9.54
N HIS A 127 -2.14 -4.92 10.03
CA HIS A 127 -2.56 -6.06 10.85
C HIS A 127 -2.84 -5.61 12.30
N TYR A 128 -3.89 -6.17 12.90
CA TYR A 128 -4.38 -5.76 14.21
C TYR A 128 -3.39 -6.05 15.35
N TRP A 129 -2.70 -7.18 15.29
CA TRP A 129 -1.93 -7.70 16.43
C TRP A 129 -0.54 -7.07 16.58
N ASP A 130 0.15 -6.87 15.47
CA ASP A 130 1.53 -6.35 15.45
C ASP A 130 1.62 -4.91 14.93
N GLY A 131 0.54 -4.39 14.35
CA GLY A 131 0.52 -3.05 13.75
C GLY A 131 1.39 -2.92 12.50
N LEU A 132 1.83 -4.01 11.88
CA LEU A 132 2.62 -4.00 10.65
C LEU A 132 1.72 -3.97 9.42
N TRP A 133 2.24 -3.43 8.31
CA TRP A 133 1.54 -3.41 7.03
C TRP A 133 1.88 -4.63 6.20
N TYR A 134 0.86 -5.38 5.80
CA TYR A 134 1.00 -6.57 4.97
C TYR A 134 0.51 -6.26 3.56
N MET A 135 1.32 -6.59 2.56
CA MET A 135 1.06 -6.33 1.14
C MET A 135 0.38 -7.54 0.50
N ILE A 136 -0.73 -7.31 -0.19
CA ILE A 136 -1.46 -8.33 -0.93
C ILE A 136 -1.28 -8.04 -2.43
N PRO A 137 -0.77 -8.98 -3.23
CA PRO A 137 -0.54 -8.75 -4.65
C PRO A 137 -1.85 -8.53 -5.40
N LEU A 138 -1.85 -7.60 -6.35
CA LEU A 138 -2.98 -7.27 -7.22
C LEU A 138 -2.74 -7.92 -8.60
N PRO A 139 -3.50 -8.97 -8.97
CA PRO A 139 -3.27 -9.68 -10.23
C PRO A 139 -3.73 -8.91 -11.48
N ALA A 140 -4.48 -7.81 -11.31
CA ALA A 140 -5.00 -7.00 -12.39
C ALA A 140 -5.12 -5.53 -11.96
N HIS A 141 -5.44 -4.64 -12.89
CA HIS A 141 -5.74 -3.22 -12.61
C HIS A 141 -6.98 -3.00 -11.75
N GLN A 142 -7.89 -3.98 -11.71
CA GLN A 142 -9.08 -3.93 -10.89
C GLN A 142 -9.49 -5.32 -10.45
N GLY A 143 -10.16 -5.40 -9.30
CA GLY A 143 -10.71 -6.64 -8.80
C GLY A 143 -11.17 -6.52 -7.37
N THR A 144 -11.45 -7.68 -6.78
CA THR A 144 -11.87 -7.81 -5.39
C THR A 144 -10.89 -8.74 -4.68
N LEU A 145 -10.30 -8.28 -3.58
CA LEU A 145 -9.58 -9.12 -2.64
C LEU A 145 -10.57 -9.67 -1.63
N GLN A 146 -10.82 -10.97 -1.66
CA GLN A 146 -11.79 -11.64 -0.78
C GLN A 146 -11.12 -12.32 0.41
N ASN A 147 -11.92 -12.68 1.42
CA ASN A 147 -11.51 -13.38 2.64
C ASN A 147 -10.35 -12.71 3.38
N LEU A 148 -10.36 -11.38 3.43
CA LEU A 148 -9.34 -10.62 4.16
C LEU A 148 -9.52 -10.71 5.68
N SER A 149 -10.68 -11.18 6.15
CA SER A 149 -10.99 -11.30 7.57
C SER A 149 -10.18 -12.38 8.27
N VAL A 150 -9.59 -13.34 7.54
CA VAL A 150 -8.73 -14.38 8.15
C VAL A 150 -7.35 -13.86 8.53
N TYR A 151 -7.01 -12.65 8.11
CA TYR A 151 -5.72 -12.01 8.35
C TYR A 151 -5.80 -10.87 9.35
N ASP A 152 -6.91 -10.69 10.06
CA ASP A 152 -7.08 -9.68 11.13
C ASP A 152 -6.63 -8.26 10.73
N PHE A 153 -6.92 -7.84 9.49
CA PHE A 153 -6.58 -6.51 9.01
C PHE A 153 -7.51 -5.45 9.54
N MET A 154 -6.96 -4.36 10.09
CA MET A 154 -7.73 -3.25 10.65
C MET A 154 -8.37 -2.41 9.56
N ALA A 155 -9.69 -2.41 9.48
CA ALA A 155 -10.42 -1.59 8.51
C ALA A 155 -10.32 -0.08 8.80
N GLY A 156 -10.08 0.30 10.06
CA GLY A 156 -10.01 1.70 10.49
C GLY A 156 -8.69 2.40 10.14
N ASN A 157 -7.62 1.66 9.90
CA ASN A 157 -6.28 2.22 9.69
C ASN A 157 -5.95 2.51 8.23
N GLY A 158 -6.95 2.35 7.35
CA GLY A 158 -6.86 2.66 5.94
C GLY A 158 -6.23 1.55 5.12
N ALA A 159 -5.95 1.88 3.86
CA ALA A 159 -5.29 0.99 2.90
C ALA A 159 -4.20 1.76 2.15
N LEU A 160 -3.17 1.05 1.69
CA LEU A 160 -2.03 1.64 1.01
C LEU A 160 -1.77 0.93 -0.32
N PHE A 161 -1.79 1.65 -1.44
CA PHE A 161 -1.30 1.08 -2.69
C PHE A 161 0.23 1.12 -2.70
N VAL A 162 0.85 0.03 -3.13
CA VAL A 162 2.31 -0.07 -3.27
C VAL A 162 2.63 -0.53 -4.69
N TYR A 163 3.50 0.22 -5.36
CA TYR A 163 3.94 -0.07 -6.72
C TYR A 163 5.44 -0.29 -6.79
N MET A 164 5.86 -1.25 -7.60
CA MET A 164 7.27 -1.56 -7.81
C MET A 164 7.47 -2.07 -9.24
N VAL A 165 8.66 -1.85 -9.79
CA VAL A 165 9.12 -2.56 -10.99
C VAL A 165 10.22 -3.52 -10.58
N ASN A 166 9.96 -4.82 -10.68
CA ASN A 166 10.89 -5.88 -10.31
C ASN A 166 11.88 -6.19 -11.44
N ALA A 167 12.64 -5.18 -11.86
CA ALA A 167 13.68 -5.33 -12.87
C ALA A 167 14.99 -5.87 -12.25
N LEU A 168 15.87 -6.39 -13.12
CA LEU A 168 17.05 -7.18 -12.73
C LEU A 168 17.97 -6.48 -11.72
N VAL A 169 18.24 -5.19 -11.89
CA VAL A 169 19.19 -4.42 -11.08
C VAL A 169 18.45 -3.50 -10.12
N GLU A 170 18.69 -3.69 -8.82
CA GLU A 170 18.12 -2.85 -7.76
C GLU A 170 18.68 -1.43 -7.82
N GLY A 171 17.80 -0.43 -7.65
CA GLY A 171 18.22 0.98 -7.64
C GLY A 171 18.49 1.58 -9.02
N ALA A 172 18.35 0.82 -10.10
CA ALA A 172 18.55 1.32 -11.45
C ALA A 172 17.41 2.28 -11.86
N PRO A 173 17.70 3.46 -12.41
CA PRO A 173 16.67 4.36 -12.93
C PRO A 173 15.99 3.72 -14.16
N LEU A 174 14.68 3.90 -14.26
CA LEU A 174 13.87 3.35 -15.35
C LEU A 174 13.76 4.36 -16.50
N TYR A 175 14.08 3.90 -17.71
CA TYR A 175 13.75 4.64 -18.93
C TYR A 175 12.25 4.47 -19.23
N ASN A 176 11.55 5.54 -19.61
CA ASN A 176 10.10 5.56 -19.78
C ASN A 176 9.34 4.98 -18.56
N PRO A 177 9.51 5.56 -17.35
CA PRO A 177 9.00 5.00 -16.11
C PRO A 177 7.48 4.78 -16.17
N PRO A 178 6.97 3.69 -15.57
CA PRO A 178 5.53 3.47 -15.51
C PRO A 178 4.88 4.53 -14.63
N VAL A 179 3.74 5.02 -15.09
CA VAL A 179 2.96 6.07 -14.43
C VAL A 179 1.63 5.46 -13.99
N VAL A 180 1.37 5.43 -12.70
CA VAL A 180 0.04 5.19 -12.15
C VAL A 180 -0.67 6.54 -12.13
N ASN A 181 -1.88 6.60 -12.69
CA ASN A 181 -2.62 7.85 -12.84
C ASN A 181 -3.63 8.04 -11.70
N ASN A 182 -4.35 6.98 -11.33
CA ASN A 182 -5.42 7.00 -10.33
C ASN A 182 -5.45 5.69 -9.55
N ASN A 183 -5.91 5.76 -8.31
CA ASN A 183 -6.14 4.62 -7.43
C ASN A 183 -7.45 4.83 -6.69
N SER A 184 -8.20 3.76 -6.50
CA SER A 184 -9.42 3.75 -5.69
C SER A 184 -9.56 2.42 -4.99
N VAL A 185 -10.00 2.47 -3.74
CA VAL A 185 -10.31 1.29 -2.94
C VAL A 185 -11.64 1.49 -2.24
N THR A 186 -12.44 0.43 -2.20
CA THR A 186 -13.60 0.32 -1.32
C THR A 186 -13.35 -0.84 -0.37
N VAL A 187 -13.27 -0.54 0.92
CA VAL A 187 -13.00 -1.51 1.97
C VAL A 187 -14.30 -1.83 2.67
N TYR A 188 -14.66 -3.11 2.65
CA TYR A 188 -15.81 -3.65 3.36
C TYR A 188 -15.32 -4.31 4.65
N TYR A 189 -16.05 -4.11 5.74
CA TYR A 189 -15.60 -4.57 7.04
C TYR A 189 -16.72 -5.18 7.87
N THR A 190 -16.30 -6.02 8.80
CA THR A 190 -17.13 -6.67 9.81
C THR A 190 -16.54 -6.37 11.18
N PHE A 191 -17.37 -6.18 12.20
CA PHE A 191 -16.87 -6.18 13.56
C PHE A 191 -16.46 -7.59 13.92
N TRP A 192 -15.31 -7.70 14.56
CA TRP A 192 -14.95 -8.91 15.25
C TRP A 192 -16.11 -9.30 16.18
N PRO A 193 -16.67 -10.53 16.10
CA PRO A 193 -17.47 -11.02 17.21
C PRO A 193 -16.58 -10.98 18.45
N GLU A 194 -16.83 -10.03 19.34
CA GLU A 194 -16.32 -10.07 20.70
C GLU A 194 -16.52 -11.50 21.20
N ASN A 195 -15.44 -12.13 21.67
CA ASN A 195 -15.39 -13.45 22.27
C ASN A 195 -16.77 -14.08 22.55
N ILE A 196 -17.14 -15.10 21.77
CA ILE A 196 -17.93 -16.21 22.31
C ILE A 196 -17.05 -16.85 23.39
N ASN A 197 -17.07 -16.28 24.59
CA ASN A 197 -16.70 -16.86 25.88
C ASN A 197 -17.12 -15.90 27.01
#